data_AF-A0A8C0B782-F1
#
_entry.id   AF-A0A8C0B782-F1
#
_cell.length_a   1.000
_cell.length_b   1.000
_cell.length_c   1.000
_cell.angle_alpha   90.00
_cell.angle_beta   90.00
_cell.angle_gamma   90.00
#
_symmetry.space_group_name_H-M   'P 1'
#
loop_
_entity.id
_entity.type
_entity.pdbx_description
1 polymer ?
#
loop_
_entity_poly.entity_id
_entity_poly.type
_entity_poly.pdbx_seq_one_letter_code
_entity_poly.pdbx_strand_id
1 'polypeptide(L)'
;MEYLESHKMKQGLLPSLEDLLFYTIAEGQEKIPVHKFITALKSTGLRTSDPRLKECMDMLRLTLQTTSDGVMLDKDLFKKCVQSNIVLLTQAFRRKFVIPDFMSFTSHIDELYESAKKQSGGKVADYIPQLAKFSPDLWGVSLCTVDGQRHSVGDTKVPFCLQSCVKPLKYAIAVNDLGTEYVHRYVGKEPSGLRFNKLFLNEDGKRYIKLSICIIKYYKIIKQFDVLSWFLFVFCFVLFFILRFQSERESGDRNFAIGYYLKEKKVDLFCLLYFEGCMSVINLLFAAYTGDVSALRRFALSGMDMEQRDYDSRTALHVAAAEGHVDVVKFLLEACKVNPFPKDRWNNTPMDEALHFGHHDVFKILQEYQVQYTPSEDSNNGKENRTVHKNLDGLL
;
A
#
# COMPACT_ATOMS: atom_id res chain seq x y z
N MET A 1 47.91 -42.09 -49.81
CA MET A 1 47.98 -41.36 -48.53
C MET A 1 46.92 -40.25 -48.55
N GLU A 2 45.65 -40.62 -48.54
CA GLU A 2 44.52 -39.70 -48.45
C GLU A 2 43.46 -40.43 -47.61
N TYR A 3 43.61 -40.35 -46.29
CA TYR A 3 42.60 -40.85 -45.35
C TYR A 3 42.73 -40.20 -43.96
N LEU A 4 43.15 -38.93 -43.89
CA LEU A 4 43.38 -38.25 -42.61
C LEU A 4 43.07 -36.75 -42.65
N GLU A 5 41.99 -36.32 -43.30
CA GLU A 5 41.59 -34.90 -43.21
C GLU A 5 40.08 -34.63 -43.20
N SER A 6 39.30 -35.48 -42.54
CA SER A 6 37.97 -35.08 -42.08
C SER A 6 37.79 -35.47 -40.63
N HIS A 7 38.25 -34.64 -39.69
CA HIS A 7 37.71 -34.45 -38.33
C HIS A 7 38.48 -33.30 -37.68
N LYS A 8 38.35 -32.09 -38.25
CA LYS A 8 38.61 -30.87 -37.46
C LYS A 8 37.50 -30.79 -36.41
N MET A 9 37.80 -31.33 -35.23
CA MET A 9 37.11 -31.04 -33.99
C MET A 9 36.90 -29.52 -33.89
N LYS A 10 35.68 -29.05 -34.12
CA LYS A 10 35.27 -27.69 -33.71
C LYS A 10 35.47 -27.64 -32.20
N GLN A 11 36.39 -26.78 -31.76
CA GLN A 11 36.67 -26.47 -30.37
C GLN A 11 35.37 -26.45 -29.56
N GLY A 12 35.29 -27.33 -28.56
CA GLY A 12 34.15 -27.44 -27.66
C GLY A 12 33.99 -26.15 -26.86
N LEU A 13 33.15 -25.25 -27.38
CA LEU A 13 32.62 -24.15 -26.61
C LEU A 13 31.62 -24.76 -25.63
N LEU A 14 31.90 -24.68 -24.33
CA LEU A 14 30.93 -25.05 -23.30
C LEU A 14 29.61 -24.33 -23.60
N PRO A 15 28.46 -25.04 -23.61
CA PRO A 15 27.17 -24.42 -23.88
C PRO A 15 26.95 -23.27 -22.90
N SER A 16 26.50 -22.12 -23.40
CA SER A 16 26.13 -21.01 -22.53
C SER A 16 24.94 -21.41 -21.64
N LEU A 17 24.73 -20.73 -20.50
CA LEU A 17 23.66 -21.10 -19.56
C LEU A 17 22.28 -21.04 -20.24
N GLU A 18 22.12 -20.12 -21.17
CA GLU A 18 20.96 -19.93 -22.04
C GLU A 18 20.75 -21.15 -22.95
N ASP A 19 21.83 -21.70 -23.53
CA ASP A 19 21.75 -22.87 -24.40
C ASP A 19 21.32 -24.10 -23.61
N LEU A 20 21.89 -24.29 -22.40
CA LEU A 20 21.51 -25.41 -21.54
C LEU A 20 20.04 -25.30 -21.11
N LEU A 21 19.58 -24.09 -20.78
CA LEU A 21 18.19 -23.84 -20.45
C LEU A 21 17.26 -24.12 -21.65
N PHE A 22 17.66 -23.72 -22.86
CA PHE A 22 16.92 -24.03 -24.09
C PHE A 22 16.75 -25.55 -24.24
N TYR A 23 17.82 -26.32 -24.18
CA TYR A 23 17.75 -27.78 -24.33
C TYR A 23 16.92 -28.46 -23.23
N THR A 24 16.92 -27.90 -22.01
CA THR A 24 16.12 -28.39 -20.89
C THR A 24 14.62 -28.29 -21.18
N ILE A 25 14.18 -27.23 -21.89
CA ILE A 25 12.76 -26.95 -22.15
C ILE A 25 12.33 -27.54 -23.51
N ALA A 26 13.23 -27.54 -24.49
CA ALA A 26 12.98 -28.05 -25.83
C ALA A 26 12.81 -29.57 -25.86
N GLU A 27 13.41 -30.31 -24.91
CA GLU A 27 13.30 -31.78 -24.83
C GLU A 27 13.66 -32.48 -26.16
N GLY A 28 14.66 -31.96 -26.86
CA GLY A 28 15.12 -32.47 -28.16
C GLY A 28 14.46 -31.83 -29.40
N GLN A 29 13.52 -30.89 -29.23
CA GLN A 29 12.95 -30.12 -30.34
C GLN A 29 13.88 -28.97 -30.80
N GLU A 30 13.78 -28.58 -32.07
CA GLU A 30 14.57 -27.46 -32.62
C GLU A 30 14.01 -26.08 -32.23
N LYS A 31 12.72 -26.01 -31.86
CA LYS A 31 12.03 -24.78 -31.47
C LYS A 31 11.18 -25.02 -30.23
N ILE A 32 11.02 -24.00 -29.39
CA ILE A 32 10.19 -24.03 -28.18
C ILE A 32 8.93 -23.20 -28.40
N PRO A 33 7.73 -23.76 -28.22
CA PRO A 33 6.51 -22.97 -28.16
C PRO A 33 6.53 -22.04 -26.93
N VAL A 34 6.21 -20.75 -27.09
CA VAL A 34 6.21 -19.78 -25.98
C VAL A 34 5.29 -20.21 -24.84
N HIS A 35 4.14 -20.80 -25.14
CA HIS A 35 3.22 -21.30 -24.12
C HIS A 35 3.86 -22.42 -23.27
N LYS A 36 4.72 -23.26 -23.86
CA LYS A 36 5.45 -24.33 -23.15
C LYS A 36 6.45 -23.71 -22.18
N PHE A 37 7.21 -22.70 -22.62
CA PHE A 37 8.11 -21.94 -21.74
C PHE A 37 7.37 -21.28 -20.58
N ILE A 38 6.27 -20.57 -20.84
CA ILE A 38 5.48 -19.88 -19.80
C ILE A 38 4.87 -20.89 -18.81
N THR A 39 4.38 -22.02 -19.30
CA THR A 39 3.79 -23.08 -18.45
C THR A 39 4.86 -23.70 -17.56
N ALA A 40 6.02 -24.02 -18.12
CA ALA A 40 7.14 -24.54 -17.34
C ALA A 40 7.65 -23.53 -16.32
N LEU A 41 7.73 -22.24 -16.67
CA LEU A 41 8.07 -21.17 -15.73
C LEU A 41 7.04 -21.08 -14.59
N LYS A 42 5.74 -21.11 -14.88
CA LYS A 42 4.69 -21.11 -13.86
C LYS A 42 4.75 -22.32 -12.93
N SER A 43 5.15 -23.48 -13.44
CA SER A 43 5.33 -24.70 -12.63
C SER A 43 6.45 -24.57 -11.57
N THR A 44 7.40 -23.65 -11.77
CA THR A 44 8.42 -23.31 -10.75
C THR A 44 7.85 -22.46 -9.61
N GLY A 45 6.62 -21.96 -9.75
CA GLY A 45 5.97 -21.05 -8.80
C GLY A 45 6.17 -19.56 -9.09
N LEU A 46 7.05 -19.20 -10.03
CA LEU A 46 7.18 -17.80 -10.47
C LEU A 46 5.97 -17.35 -11.29
N ARG A 47 5.63 -16.06 -11.18
CA ARG A 47 4.59 -15.42 -12.00
C ARG A 47 5.23 -14.62 -13.14
N THR A 48 4.53 -14.52 -14.26
CA THR A 48 4.95 -13.69 -15.40
C THR A 48 4.97 -12.20 -15.10
N SER A 49 4.35 -11.78 -13.99
CA SER A 49 4.37 -10.41 -13.49
C SER A 49 5.51 -10.15 -12.49
N ASP A 50 6.47 -11.07 -12.33
CA ASP A 50 7.62 -10.84 -11.46
C ASP A 50 8.47 -9.69 -12.03
N PRO A 51 8.75 -8.61 -11.27
CA PRO A 51 9.55 -7.49 -11.74
C PRO A 51 10.94 -7.91 -12.24
N ARG A 52 11.52 -8.98 -11.67
CA ARG A 52 12.83 -9.50 -12.06
C ARG A 52 12.81 -10.28 -13.37
N LEU A 53 11.63 -10.49 -13.96
CA LEU A 53 11.43 -11.12 -15.27
C LEU A 53 10.93 -10.11 -16.32
N LYS A 54 10.88 -8.82 -16.00
CA LYS A 54 10.29 -7.79 -16.86
C LYS A 54 10.95 -7.76 -18.23
N GLU A 55 12.27 -7.72 -18.31
CA GLU A 55 13.02 -7.66 -19.56
C GLU A 55 12.76 -8.89 -20.44
N CYS A 56 12.77 -10.08 -19.83
CA CYS A 56 12.44 -11.33 -20.51
C CYS A 56 11.02 -11.32 -21.09
N MET A 57 10.03 -10.89 -20.30
CA MET A 57 8.64 -10.84 -20.73
C MET A 57 8.40 -9.78 -21.80
N ASP A 58 9.05 -8.62 -21.70
CA ASP A 58 8.97 -7.56 -22.71
C ASP A 58 9.63 -8.00 -24.03
N MET A 59 10.79 -8.66 -23.97
CA MET A 59 11.46 -9.20 -25.15
C MET A 59 10.68 -10.33 -25.82
N LEU A 60 10.04 -11.20 -25.02
CA LEU A 60 9.15 -12.23 -25.54
C LEU A 60 7.97 -11.60 -26.30
N ARG A 61 7.31 -10.58 -25.74
CA ARG A 61 6.22 -9.87 -26.42
C ARG A 61 6.68 -9.22 -27.73
N LEU A 62 7.84 -8.58 -27.73
CA LEU A 62 8.41 -7.96 -28.93
C LEU A 62 8.72 -9.01 -30.02
N THR A 63 9.26 -10.15 -29.62
CA THR A 63 9.60 -11.24 -30.56
C THR A 63 8.35 -11.88 -31.15
N LEU A 64 7.29 -12.02 -30.34
CA LEU A 64 5.99 -12.54 -30.79
C LEU A 64 5.30 -11.64 -31.82
N GLN A 65 5.53 -10.33 -31.76
CA GLN A 65 4.95 -9.36 -32.70
C GLN A 65 5.71 -9.29 -34.02
N THR A 66 7.01 -9.60 -34.03
CA THR A 66 7.89 -9.43 -35.19
C THR A 66 8.05 -10.69 -36.04
N THR A 67 7.64 -11.85 -35.53
CA THR A 67 7.84 -13.15 -36.21
C THR A 67 6.56 -13.65 -36.86
N SER A 68 6.62 -14.05 -38.13
CA SER A 68 5.47 -14.58 -38.88
C SER A 68 4.84 -15.84 -38.26
N ASP A 69 5.66 -16.61 -37.54
CA ASP A 69 5.27 -17.87 -36.87
C ASP A 69 4.78 -17.67 -35.42
N GLY A 70 4.78 -16.43 -34.89
CA GLY A 70 4.05 -15.91 -33.72
C GLY A 70 3.97 -16.73 -32.41
N VAL A 71 4.62 -17.89 -32.31
CA VAL A 71 4.38 -18.91 -31.28
C VAL A 71 5.65 -19.69 -30.95
N MET A 72 6.60 -19.79 -31.90
CA MET A 72 7.79 -20.64 -31.78
C MET A 72 9.07 -19.80 -31.60
N LEU A 73 9.91 -20.19 -30.63
CA LEU A 73 11.23 -19.62 -30.40
C LEU A 73 12.31 -20.59 -30.87
N ASP A 74 13.17 -20.15 -31.78
CA ASP A 74 14.44 -20.82 -32.02
C ASP A 74 15.45 -20.52 -30.89
N LYS A 75 16.61 -21.17 -30.96
CA LYS A 75 17.67 -21.04 -29.95
C LYS A 75 18.18 -19.61 -29.79
N ASP A 76 18.36 -18.88 -30.89
CA ASP A 76 18.94 -17.53 -30.86
C ASP A 76 17.92 -16.49 -30.34
N LEU A 77 16.66 -16.61 -30.75
CA LEU A 77 15.55 -15.81 -30.24
C LEU A 77 15.33 -16.09 -28.75
N PHE A 78 15.35 -17.36 -28.33
CA PHE A 78 15.24 -17.72 -26.92
C PHE A 78 16.36 -17.09 -26.10
N LYS A 79 17.61 -17.20 -26.56
CA LYS A 79 18.77 -16.59 -25.91
C LYS A 79 18.62 -15.07 -25.74
N LYS A 80 18.19 -14.37 -26.80
CA LYS A 80 17.91 -12.92 -26.73
C LYS A 80 16.83 -12.57 -25.70
N CYS A 81 15.83 -13.44 -25.54
CA CYS A 81 14.75 -13.23 -24.57
C CYS A 81 15.20 -13.47 -23.12
N VAL A 82 16.04 -14.47 -22.85
CA VAL A 82 16.36 -14.86 -21.47
C VAL A 82 17.66 -14.28 -20.92
N GLN A 83 18.56 -13.76 -21.76
CA GLN A 83 19.90 -13.31 -21.38
C GLN A 83 19.93 -12.37 -20.16
N SER A 84 19.01 -11.41 -20.07
CA SER A 84 18.99 -10.41 -18.98
C SER A 84 18.54 -11.00 -17.64
N ASN A 85 17.81 -12.11 -17.65
CA ASN A 85 17.19 -12.71 -16.47
C ASN A 85 17.67 -14.17 -16.25
N ILE A 86 18.75 -14.58 -16.94
CA ILE A 86 19.21 -15.97 -17.02
C ILE A 86 19.59 -16.56 -15.66
N VAL A 87 20.12 -15.74 -14.74
CA VAL A 87 20.53 -16.21 -13.41
C VAL A 87 19.33 -16.73 -12.62
N LEU A 88 18.24 -15.96 -12.58
CA LEU A 88 17.00 -16.33 -11.89
C LEU A 88 16.33 -17.53 -12.57
N LEU A 89 16.23 -17.50 -13.90
CA LEU A 89 15.66 -18.61 -14.67
C LEU A 89 16.46 -19.90 -14.47
N THR A 90 17.78 -19.82 -14.46
CA THR A 90 18.64 -20.99 -14.20
C THR A 90 18.39 -21.55 -12.80
N GLN A 91 18.21 -20.70 -11.78
CA GLN A 91 17.86 -21.16 -10.43
C GLN A 91 16.48 -21.85 -10.41
N ALA A 92 15.50 -21.27 -11.09
CA ALA A 92 14.14 -21.80 -11.18
C ALA A 92 14.12 -23.19 -11.81
N PHE A 93 14.67 -23.33 -13.02
CA PHE A 93 14.62 -24.57 -13.80
C PHE A 93 15.57 -25.65 -13.28
N ARG A 94 16.64 -25.28 -12.56
CA ARG A 94 17.51 -26.25 -11.86
C ARG A 94 17.00 -26.65 -10.49
N ARG A 95 15.76 -26.29 -10.12
CA ARG A 95 15.14 -26.63 -8.84
C ARG A 95 15.99 -26.17 -7.63
N LYS A 96 16.62 -25.00 -7.76
CA LYS A 96 17.45 -24.39 -6.70
C LYS A 96 16.68 -23.43 -5.79
N PHE A 97 15.38 -23.23 -6.05
CA PHE A 97 14.52 -22.51 -5.12
C PHE A 97 14.35 -23.29 -3.82
N VAL A 98 14.06 -22.54 -2.76
CA VAL A 98 13.84 -23.01 -1.40
C VAL A 98 12.77 -24.10 -1.33
N ILE A 99 11.77 -24.06 -2.24
CA ILE A 99 10.83 -25.14 -2.47
C ILE A 99 11.01 -25.67 -3.91
N PRO A 100 11.76 -26.77 -4.10
CA PRO A 100 12.03 -27.36 -5.41
C PRO A 100 10.79 -27.86 -6.16
N ASP A 101 9.89 -28.56 -5.46
CA ASP A 101 8.63 -29.09 -6.00
C ASP A 101 7.46 -28.24 -5.53
N PHE A 102 7.30 -27.09 -6.18
CA PHE A 102 6.29 -26.11 -5.79
C PHE A 102 4.87 -26.59 -6.05
N MET A 103 4.62 -27.33 -7.14
CA MET A 103 3.29 -27.81 -7.51
C MET A 103 2.73 -28.79 -6.48
N SER A 104 3.55 -29.78 -6.06
CA SER A 104 3.17 -30.72 -5.01
C SER A 104 2.93 -29.98 -3.68
N PHE A 105 3.81 -29.04 -3.33
CA PHE A 105 3.64 -28.21 -2.14
C PHE A 105 2.33 -27.41 -2.15
N THR A 106 1.99 -26.78 -3.28
CA THR A 106 0.74 -25.99 -3.39
C THR A 106 -0.51 -26.86 -3.33
N SER A 107 -0.46 -28.10 -3.82
CA SER A 107 -1.57 -29.06 -3.65
C SER A 107 -1.86 -29.31 -2.16
N HIS A 108 -0.83 -29.48 -1.33
CA HIS A 108 -1.01 -29.60 0.11
C HIS A 108 -1.55 -28.30 0.74
N ILE A 109 -1.15 -27.12 0.25
CA ILE A 109 -1.72 -25.85 0.71
C ILE A 109 -3.22 -25.77 0.40
N ASP A 110 -3.64 -26.26 -0.77
CA ASP A 110 -5.05 -26.29 -1.15
C ASP A 110 -5.85 -27.27 -0.27
N GLU A 111 -5.29 -28.45 0.05
CA GLU A 111 -5.90 -29.39 0.99
C GLU A 111 -6.04 -28.79 2.40
N LEU A 112 -5.01 -28.09 2.89
CA LEU A 112 -5.06 -27.39 4.16
C LEU A 112 -6.08 -26.25 4.15
N TYR A 113 -6.18 -25.51 3.04
CA TYR A 113 -7.19 -24.48 2.84
C TYR A 113 -8.60 -25.08 2.96
N GLU A 114 -8.89 -26.17 2.24
CA GLU A 114 -10.19 -26.82 2.27
C GLU A 114 -10.52 -27.44 3.63
N SER A 115 -9.52 -27.96 4.33
CA SER A 115 -9.69 -28.46 5.70
C SER A 115 -10.03 -27.33 6.68
N ALA A 116 -9.29 -26.22 6.62
CA ALA A 116 -9.48 -25.08 7.51
C ALA A 116 -10.79 -24.32 7.22
N LYS A 117 -11.20 -24.22 5.95
CA LYS A 117 -12.43 -23.55 5.52
C LYS A 117 -13.70 -24.14 6.15
N LYS A 118 -13.67 -25.42 6.55
CA LYS A 118 -14.81 -26.09 7.20
C LYS A 118 -15.10 -25.57 8.61
N GLN A 119 -14.19 -24.79 9.20
CA GLN A 119 -14.37 -24.20 10.52
C GLN A 119 -15.29 -22.98 10.43
N SER A 120 -16.58 -23.16 10.76
CA SER A 120 -17.58 -22.08 10.77
C SER A 120 -17.71 -21.37 12.12
N GLY A 121 -16.74 -21.54 13.01
CA GLY A 121 -16.72 -20.94 14.34
C GLY A 121 -16.18 -19.51 14.36
N GLY A 122 -16.29 -18.86 15.52
CA GLY A 122 -15.79 -17.49 15.73
C GLY A 122 -16.88 -16.42 15.64
N LYS A 123 -16.50 -15.17 15.95
CA LYS A 123 -17.38 -14.01 15.86
C LYS A 123 -16.65 -12.93 15.07
N VAL A 124 -17.30 -12.40 14.04
CA VAL A 124 -16.79 -11.23 13.29
C VAL A 124 -16.61 -10.07 14.27
N ALA A 125 -15.47 -9.38 14.16
CA ALA A 125 -15.19 -8.21 14.96
C ALA A 125 -16.22 -7.10 14.69
N ASP A 126 -17.05 -6.79 15.68
CA ASP A 126 -18.19 -5.88 15.53
C ASP A 126 -18.07 -4.59 16.34
N TYR A 127 -16.96 -4.39 17.05
CA TYR A 127 -16.70 -3.18 17.84
C TYR A 127 -16.60 -1.90 17.01
N ILE A 128 -16.52 -2.02 15.68
CA ILE A 128 -16.48 -0.91 14.72
C ILE A 128 -17.17 -1.30 13.41
N PRO A 129 -18.15 -0.52 12.90
CA PRO A 129 -19.11 -0.97 11.87
C PRO A 129 -18.50 -1.55 10.60
N GLN A 130 -17.36 -1.04 10.14
CA GLN A 130 -16.76 -1.49 8.89
C GLN A 130 -16.04 -2.87 9.00
N LEU A 131 -15.69 -3.38 10.18
CA LEU A 131 -15.25 -4.79 10.33
C LEU A 131 -16.46 -5.72 10.35
N ALA A 132 -17.58 -5.26 10.91
CA ALA A 132 -18.84 -6.01 10.90
C ALA A 132 -19.42 -6.22 9.49
N LYS A 133 -18.98 -5.42 8.50
CA LYS A 133 -19.39 -5.56 7.09
C LYS A 133 -18.80 -6.77 6.38
N PHE A 134 -17.72 -7.35 6.90
CA PHE A 134 -17.10 -8.51 6.26
C PHE A 134 -17.92 -9.77 6.53
N SER A 135 -18.16 -10.56 5.47
CA SER A 135 -18.82 -11.85 5.61
C SER A 135 -17.94 -12.82 6.41
N PRO A 136 -18.52 -13.61 7.34
CA PRO A 136 -17.79 -14.66 8.06
C PRO A 136 -17.26 -15.77 7.15
N ASP A 137 -17.82 -15.90 5.94
CA ASP A 137 -17.46 -16.97 4.99
C ASP A 137 -16.24 -16.62 4.12
N LEU A 138 -15.72 -15.38 4.22
CA LEU A 138 -14.53 -14.97 3.48
C LEU A 138 -13.30 -15.71 4.01
N TRP A 139 -12.65 -16.48 3.13
CA TRP A 139 -11.48 -17.27 3.50
C TRP A 139 -10.45 -17.27 2.37
N GLY A 140 -9.24 -16.79 2.65
CA GLY A 140 -8.17 -16.65 1.68
C GLY A 140 -6.80 -16.96 2.26
N VAL A 141 -5.97 -17.67 1.49
CA VAL A 141 -4.58 -17.99 1.84
C VAL A 141 -3.68 -17.56 0.70
N SER A 142 -2.63 -16.79 1.02
CA SER A 142 -1.60 -16.36 0.07
C SER A 142 -0.22 -16.72 0.58
N LEU A 143 0.63 -17.21 -0.32
CA LEU A 143 2.00 -17.61 -0.08
C LEU A 143 2.94 -16.84 -1.01
N CYS A 144 4.06 -16.37 -0.46
CA CYS A 144 5.20 -15.85 -1.20
C CYS A 144 6.49 -16.38 -0.57
N THR A 145 7.30 -17.11 -1.32
CA THR A 145 8.61 -17.59 -0.83
C THR A 145 9.68 -16.51 -0.95
N VAL A 146 10.82 -16.71 -0.29
CA VAL A 146 11.99 -15.80 -0.39
C VAL A 146 12.55 -15.71 -1.81
N ASP A 147 12.35 -16.75 -2.62
CA ASP A 147 12.74 -16.76 -4.04
C ASP A 147 11.69 -16.13 -4.97
N GLY A 148 10.54 -15.72 -4.44
CA GLY A 148 9.45 -15.11 -5.19
C GLY A 148 8.45 -16.09 -5.80
N GLN A 149 8.43 -17.35 -5.37
CA GLN A 149 7.39 -18.31 -5.76
C GLN A 149 6.07 -17.94 -5.06
N ARG A 150 4.95 -17.98 -5.78
CA ARG A 150 3.67 -17.43 -5.30
C ARG A 150 2.49 -18.34 -5.57
N HIS A 151 1.73 -18.62 -4.53
CA HIS A 151 0.45 -19.36 -4.58
C HIS A 151 -0.65 -18.60 -3.86
N SER A 152 -1.90 -18.75 -4.29
CA SER A 152 -3.05 -18.07 -3.70
C SER A 152 -4.30 -18.90 -3.91
N VAL A 153 -5.09 -19.13 -2.86
CA VAL A 153 -6.34 -19.90 -2.88
C VAL A 153 -7.41 -19.19 -2.04
N GLY A 154 -8.65 -19.16 -2.53
CA GLY A 154 -9.77 -18.44 -1.90
C GLY A 154 -9.78 -16.92 -2.16
N ASP A 155 -10.38 -16.17 -1.22
CA ASP A 155 -10.73 -14.75 -1.35
C ASP A 155 -9.54 -13.77 -1.18
N THR A 156 -8.40 -14.10 -1.79
CA THR A 156 -7.11 -13.40 -1.61
C THR A 156 -7.03 -12.01 -2.23
N LYS A 157 -8.03 -11.64 -3.04
CA LYS A 157 -8.11 -10.33 -3.71
C LYS A 157 -9.03 -9.36 -2.99
N VAL A 158 -9.73 -9.81 -1.95
CA VAL A 158 -10.57 -8.95 -1.12
C VAL A 158 -9.68 -8.14 -0.20
N PRO A 159 -9.67 -6.80 -0.30
CA PRO A 159 -8.86 -5.97 0.58
C PRO A 159 -9.45 -5.97 2.00
N PHE A 160 -8.57 -6.00 3.00
CA PHE A 160 -8.94 -5.87 4.41
C PHE A 160 -7.86 -5.07 5.16
N CYS A 161 -8.22 -4.52 6.32
CA CYS A 161 -7.31 -3.71 7.11
C CYS A 161 -6.24 -4.59 7.78
N LEU A 162 -4.97 -4.16 7.73
CA LEU A 162 -3.88 -4.87 8.40
C LEU A 162 -4.04 -4.94 9.92
N GLN A 163 -4.70 -3.95 10.54
CA GLN A 163 -4.95 -3.93 11.98
C GLN A 163 -3.63 -4.13 12.76
N SER A 164 -3.62 -5.01 13.75
CA SER A 164 -2.44 -5.32 14.55
C SER A 164 -1.28 -5.94 13.76
N CYS A 165 -1.49 -6.41 12.53
CA CYS A 165 -0.43 -6.97 11.69
C CYS A 165 0.60 -5.93 11.24
N VAL A 166 0.31 -4.62 11.36
CA VAL A 166 1.28 -3.55 11.02
C VAL A 166 2.37 -3.36 12.10
N LYS A 167 2.13 -3.85 13.32
CA LYS A 167 2.99 -3.60 14.48
C LYS A 167 4.43 -4.11 14.33
N PRO A 168 4.69 -5.33 13.80
CA PRO A 168 6.06 -5.79 13.55
C PRO A 168 6.77 -4.91 12.51
N LEU A 169 6.05 -4.45 11.47
CA LEU A 169 6.62 -3.60 10.43
C LEU A 169 7.08 -2.25 10.99
N LYS A 170 6.24 -1.61 11.82
CA LYS A 170 6.60 -0.36 12.51
C LYS A 170 7.83 -0.52 13.40
N TYR A 171 7.90 -1.63 14.12
CA TYR A 171 9.07 -1.94 14.95
C TYR A 171 10.33 -2.15 14.10
N ALA A 172 10.25 -2.91 13.01
CA ALA A 172 11.38 -3.15 12.12
C ALA A 172 11.91 -1.85 11.50
N ILE A 173 11.03 -0.95 11.07
CA ILE A 173 11.39 0.37 10.55
C ILE A 173 12.07 1.21 11.64
N ALA A 174 11.50 1.26 12.85
CA ALA A 174 12.10 2.00 13.95
C ALA A 174 13.51 1.47 14.30
N VAL A 175 13.71 0.15 14.32
CA VAL A 175 15.02 -0.46 14.57
C VAL A 175 16.00 -0.18 13.43
N ASN A 176 15.54 -0.24 12.18
CA ASN A 176 16.36 0.08 11.01
C ASN A 176 16.88 1.52 11.05
N ASP A 177 16.03 2.46 11.44
CA ASP A 177 16.36 3.89 11.35
C ASP A 177 17.07 4.43 12.60
N LEU A 178 16.72 3.93 13.78
CA LEU A 178 17.21 4.45 15.06
C LEU A 178 18.20 3.51 15.76
N GLY A 179 18.31 2.28 15.28
CA GLY A 179 19.08 1.24 15.92
C GLY A 179 18.37 0.60 17.12
N THR A 180 18.68 -0.67 17.33
CA THR A 180 18.12 -1.51 18.40
C THR A 180 18.27 -0.89 19.78
N GLU A 181 19.43 -0.31 20.10
CA GLU A 181 19.66 0.27 21.43
C GLU A 181 18.72 1.43 21.74
N TYR A 182 18.54 2.35 20.79
CA TYR A 182 17.69 3.52 20.98
C TYR A 182 16.22 3.10 21.16
N VAL A 183 15.72 2.22 20.30
CA VAL A 183 14.35 1.68 20.37
C VAL A 183 14.07 1.06 21.74
N HIS A 184 15.01 0.26 22.25
CA HIS A 184 14.82 -0.47 23.51
C HIS A 184 15.10 0.36 24.79
N ARG A 185 15.40 1.65 24.65
CA ARG A 185 15.26 2.60 25.77
C ARG A 185 13.80 2.81 26.14
N TYR A 186 12.88 2.66 25.19
CA TYR A 186 11.46 2.96 25.36
C TYR A 186 10.57 1.72 25.39
N VAL A 187 11.02 0.62 24.77
CA VAL A 187 10.26 -0.63 24.66
C VAL A 187 11.10 -1.80 25.16
N GLY A 188 10.55 -2.64 26.02
CA GLY A 188 11.20 -3.84 26.55
C GLY A 188 11.53 -4.86 25.45
N LYS A 189 12.21 -5.94 25.82
CA LYS A 189 12.54 -7.07 24.94
C LYS A 189 11.76 -8.36 25.24
N GLU A 190 11.06 -8.38 26.35
CA GLU A 190 10.49 -9.59 26.91
C GLU A 190 8.97 -9.64 26.77
N PRO A 191 8.39 -10.83 26.56
CA PRO A 191 6.95 -11.00 26.61
C PRO A 191 6.44 -10.77 28.04
N SER A 192 5.26 -10.21 28.18
CA SER A 192 4.70 -9.92 29.51
C SER A 192 4.19 -11.12 30.30
N GLY A 193 4.03 -12.29 29.65
CA GLY A 193 3.41 -13.49 30.26
C GLY A 193 1.93 -13.37 30.67
N LEU A 194 1.30 -12.19 30.54
CA LEU A 194 -0.06 -11.90 31.02
C LEU A 194 -1.05 -11.63 29.88
N ARG A 195 -2.34 -11.96 30.08
CA ARG A 195 -3.44 -11.76 29.12
C ARG A 195 -3.55 -10.30 28.63
N PHE A 196 -4.08 -10.13 27.42
CA PHE A 196 -4.12 -8.89 26.62
C PHE A 196 -4.60 -7.63 27.37
N ASN A 197 -5.47 -7.75 28.39
CA ASN A 197 -6.17 -6.60 29.01
C ASN A 197 -5.54 -5.98 30.26
N LYS A 198 -4.41 -6.48 30.77
CA LYS A 198 -3.79 -5.89 31.97
C LYS A 198 -2.70 -4.86 31.64
N LEU A 199 -2.84 -3.67 32.22
CA LEU A 199 -1.86 -2.57 32.20
C LEU A 199 -0.68 -2.92 33.12
N PHE A 200 0.50 -3.15 32.55
CA PHE A 200 1.73 -3.35 33.33
C PHE A 200 2.93 -2.75 32.59
N LEU A 201 3.83 -2.17 33.36
CA LEU A 201 5.21 -1.86 33.00
C LEU A 201 6.10 -2.98 33.59
N ASN A 202 7.26 -3.21 33.00
CA ASN A 202 8.31 -4.02 33.61
C ASN A 202 8.94 -3.26 34.79
N GLU A 203 9.86 -3.92 35.50
CA GLU A 203 10.54 -3.36 36.68
C GLU A 203 11.28 -2.04 36.37
N ASP A 204 11.71 -1.84 35.11
CA ASP A 204 12.37 -0.62 34.65
C ASP A 204 11.40 0.51 34.26
N GLY A 205 10.09 0.35 34.46
CA GLY A 205 9.08 1.32 34.03
C GLY A 205 8.87 1.38 32.51
N LYS A 206 9.42 0.44 31.74
CA LYS A 206 9.20 0.26 30.30
C LYS A 206 8.03 -0.69 30.07
N ARG A 207 7.39 -0.64 28.91
CA ARG A 207 6.45 -1.73 28.56
C ARG A 207 7.22 -2.97 28.13
N TYR A 208 6.77 -4.15 28.54
CA TYR A 208 7.13 -5.42 27.90
C TYR A 208 6.95 -5.33 26.37
N ILE A 209 7.57 -6.23 25.58
CA ILE A 209 7.14 -6.48 24.18
C ILE A 209 5.74 -7.08 24.24
N LYS A 210 4.77 -6.22 24.53
CA LYS A 210 3.48 -6.28 23.90
C LYS A 210 3.68 -5.38 22.71
N LEU A 211 3.67 -5.94 21.50
CA LEU A 211 3.61 -5.22 20.22
C LEU A 211 2.44 -4.21 20.16
N SER A 212 1.67 -4.07 21.23
CA SER A 212 0.51 -3.22 21.37
C SER A 212 0.86 -1.75 21.19
N ILE A 213 1.97 -1.17 21.68
CA ILE A 213 2.26 0.26 21.45
C ILE A 213 3.77 0.53 21.49
N CYS A 214 4.44 0.45 20.34
CA CYS A 214 5.73 1.12 20.11
C CYS A 214 5.41 2.48 19.46
N ILE A 215 5.41 3.57 20.22
CA ILE A 215 5.38 4.92 19.63
C ILE A 215 6.65 5.63 20.05
N ILE A 216 7.70 5.54 19.24
CA ILE A 216 8.92 6.27 19.52
C ILE A 216 8.74 7.73 19.07
N LYS A 217 9.23 8.66 19.89
CA LYS A 217 9.30 10.09 19.61
C LYS A 217 9.92 10.34 18.23
N TYR A 218 9.12 10.72 17.23
CA TYR A 218 9.63 11.00 15.89
C TYR A 218 9.04 12.31 15.32
N TYR A 219 9.86 13.35 15.36
CA TYR A 219 9.62 14.66 14.73
C TYR A 219 10.00 14.69 13.23
N LYS A 220 10.27 13.53 12.62
CA LYS A 220 10.89 13.44 11.28
C LYS A 220 10.17 12.49 10.33
N ILE A 221 8.86 12.29 10.51
CA ILE A 221 8.03 11.40 9.65
C ILE A 221 7.72 12.06 8.28
N ILE A 222 7.90 13.37 8.13
CA ILE A 222 7.59 14.10 6.88
C ILE A 222 8.46 13.62 5.70
N LYS A 223 9.68 13.10 5.93
CA LYS A 223 10.54 12.53 4.87
C LYS A 223 10.37 11.02 4.66
N GLN A 224 9.66 10.32 5.55
CA GLN A 224 9.54 8.85 5.53
C GLN A 224 8.23 8.36 4.92
N PHE A 225 7.29 9.25 4.62
CA PHE A 225 6.05 8.85 3.93
C PHE A 225 6.35 8.33 2.52
N ASP A 226 7.33 8.91 1.83
CA ASP A 226 7.86 8.35 0.58
C ASP A 226 8.45 6.96 0.80
N VAL A 227 9.16 6.71 1.89
CA VAL A 227 9.81 5.42 2.16
C VAL A 227 8.82 4.34 2.57
N LEU A 228 7.79 4.66 3.37
CA LEU A 228 6.79 3.71 3.86
C LEU A 228 5.72 3.43 2.81
N SER A 229 5.32 4.47 2.06
CA SER A 229 4.53 4.31 0.84
C SER A 229 5.32 3.52 -0.18
N TRP A 230 6.60 3.82 -0.42
CA TRP A 230 7.47 3.02 -1.31
C TRP A 230 7.69 1.58 -0.80
N PHE A 231 7.86 1.35 0.50
CA PHE A 231 7.98 0.00 1.07
C PHE A 231 6.68 -0.79 0.92
N LEU A 232 5.51 -0.18 1.14
CA LEU A 232 4.21 -0.83 0.90
C LEU A 232 3.88 -0.91 -0.60
N PHE A 233 4.37 0.02 -1.43
CA PHE A 233 4.17 0.06 -2.88
C PHE A 233 5.01 -1.02 -3.58
N VAL A 234 6.23 -1.27 -3.10
CA VAL A 234 7.06 -2.44 -3.45
C VAL A 234 6.36 -3.75 -3.05
N PHE A 235 5.40 -3.71 -2.12
CA PHE A 235 4.60 -4.86 -1.67
C PHE A 235 3.11 -4.86 -2.11
N CYS A 236 2.71 -3.97 -3.02
CA CYS A 236 1.36 -3.82 -3.62
C CYS A 236 0.19 -3.35 -2.73
N PHE A 237 -0.58 -2.43 -3.35
CA PHE A 237 -1.96 -1.99 -3.11
C PHE A 237 -2.31 -1.33 -1.77
N VAL A 238 -2.24 0.01 -1.74
CA VAL A 238 -2.87 0.84 -0.70
C VAL A 238 -3.85 1.79 -1.36
N LEU A 239 -5.11 1.38 -1.41
CA LEU A 239 -6.25 2.27 -1.51
C LEU A 239 -7.21 1.82 -0.39
N PHE A 240 -7.98 2.75 0.19
CA PHE A 240 -9.10 2.50 1.11
C PHE A 240 -8.83 2.52 2.62
N PHE A 241 -8.64 3.71 3.24
CA PHE A 241 -8.55 3.82 4.71
C PHE A 241 -9.32 4.99 5.39
N ILE A 242 -9.87 5.96 4.65
CA ILE A 242 -10.39 7.22 5.25
C ILE A 242 -11.62 7.00 6.14
N LEU A 243 -12.63 6.23 5.72
CA LEU A 243 -13.87 6.02 6.49
C LEU A 243 -13.71 5.09 7.71
N ARG A 244 -12.66 4.26 7.70
CA ARG A 244 -12.41 3.27 8.77
C ARG A 244 -11.73 3.90 9.98
N PHE A 245 -10.88 4.87 9.68
CA PHE A 245 -10.02 5.59 10.57
C PHE A 245 -10.78 6.33 11.69
N GLN A 246 -11.89 7.00 11.35
CA GLN A 246 -12.70 7.75 12.32
C GLN A 246 -13.36 6.83 13.37
N SER A 247 -13.82 5.64 12.97
CA SER A 247 -14.48 4.69 13.87
C SER A 247 -13.53 4.00 14.85
N GLU A 248 -12.28 3.73 14.44
CA GLU A 248 -11.24 3.22 15.36
C GLU A 248 -10.80 4.26 16.38
N ARG A 249 -10.87 5.55 16.02
CA ARG A 249 -10.58 6.65 16.95
C ARG A 249 -11.69 6.81 17.99
N GLU A 250 -12.95 6.75 17.59
CA GLU A 250 -14.11 6.90 18.47
C GLU A 250 -14.28 5.75 19.46
N SER A 251 -13.91 4.53 19.08
CA SER A 251 -13.96 3.34 19.95
C SER A 251 -12.67 3.10 20.76
N GLY A 252 -11.73 4.06 20.73
CA GLY A 252 -10.35 3.91 21.16
C GLY A 252 -10.05 4.18 22.65
N ASP A 253 -11.03 4.26 23.54
CA ASP A 253 -10.90 4.75 24.93
C ASP A 253 -9.74 4.11 25.71
N ARG A 254 -9.53 2.81 25.54
CA ARG A 254 -8.42 2.08 26.18
C ARG A 254 -7.06 2.60 25.73
N ASN A 255 -6.91 2.93 24.45
CA ASN A 255 -5.65 3.45 23.91
C ASN A 255 -5.38 4.86 24.43
N PHE A 256 -6.43 5.68 24.63
CA PHE A 256 -6.31 6.97 25.30
C PHE A 256 -5.87 6.82 26.75
N ALA A 257 -6.51 5.96 27.55
CA ALA A 257 -6.15 5.71 28.94
C ALA A 257 -4.69 5.23 29.08
N ILE A 258 -4.29 4.31 28.19
CA ILE A 258 -2.90 3.88 28.06
C ILE A 258 -1.97 5.08 27.81
N GLY A 259 -2.36 5.98 26.91
CA GLY A 259 -1.51 7.10 26.54
C GLY A 259 -1.33 8.12 27.65
N TYR A 260 -2.40 8.41 28.39
CA TYR A 260 -2.32 9.24 29.60
C TYR A 260 -1.44 8.59 30.68
N TYR A 261 -1.59 7.29 30.91
CA TYR A 261 -0.76 6.56 31.89
C TYR A 261 0.74 6.60 31.53
N LEU A 262 1.08 6.49 30.24
CA LEU A 262 2.47 6.58 29.79
C LEU A 262 3.04 8.00 29.91
N LYS A 263 2.22 9.01 29.59
CA LYS A 263 2.56 10.42 29.77
C LYS A 263 2.87 10.75 31.23
N GLU A 264 2.06 10.24 32.17
CA GLU A 264 2.26 10.41 33.60
C GLU A 264 3.58 9.79 34.10
N LYS A 265 3.97 8.64 33.52
CA LYS A 265 5.22 7.93 33.87
C LYS A 265 6.48 8.55 33.25
N LYS A 266 6.40 9.75 32.67
CA LYS A 266 7.50 10.43 31.97
C LYS A 266 8.15 9.59 30.88
N VAL A 267 7.44 8.59 30.37
CA VAL A 267 7.78 8.01 29.08
C VAL A 267 7.32 9.04 28.07
N ASP A 268 8.27 9.75 27.46
CA ASP A 268 8.02 10.76 26.41
C ASP A 268 7.37 10.09 25.18
N LEU A 269 6.08 9.75 25.31
CA LEU A 269 5.29 9.02 24.33
C LEU A 269 4.14 9.92 23.90
N PHE A 270 4.30 10.56 22.75
CA PHE A 270 3.20 11.27 22.10
C PHE A 270 2.19 10.23 21.60
N CYS A 271 1.14 9.96 22.38
CA CYS A 271 0.15 8.92 22.06
C CYS A 271 -0.79 9.25 20.89
N LEU A 272 -0.49 10.31 20.14
CA LEU A 272 -1.29 10.74 18.99
C LEU A 272 -0.93 10.01 17.69
N LEU A 273 0.14 9.21 17.65
CA LEU A 273 0.61 8.56 16.42
C LEU A 273 -0.07 7.21 16.09
N TYR A 274 -1.13 6.83 16.82
CA TYR A 274 -1.80 5.54 16.58
C TYR A 274 -2.78 5.53 15.39
N PHE A 275 -2.86 6.64 14.66
CA PHE A 275 -4.05 6.95 13.90
C PHE A 275 -3.66 7.60 12.56
N GLU A 276 -3.31 6.74 11.59
CA GLU A 276 -2.69 7.07 10.29
C GLU A 276 -3.53 7.95 9.34
N GLY A 277 -4.81 8.22 9.63
CA GLY A 277 -5.63 9.20 8.91
C GLY A 277 -5.82 10.54 9.65
N CYS A 278 -5.50 10.63 10.95
CA CYS A 278 -5.64 11.87 11.70
C CYS A 278 -4.49 12.81 11.42
N MET A 279 -3.31 12.27 11.07
CA MET A 279 -2.13 13.10 10.96
C MET A 279 -2.15 14.00 9.72
N SER A 280 -2.74 13.57 8.59
CA SER A 280 -2.92 14.44 7.42
C SER A 280 -3.90 15.57 7.71
N VAL A 281 -5.07 15.25 8.28
CA VAL A 281 -6.12 16.22 8.66
C VAL A 281 -5.60 17.20 9.71
N ILE A 282 -4.96 16.70 10.77
CA ILE A 282 -4.39 17.54 11.83
C ILE A 282 -3.25 18.40 11.28
N ASN A 283 -2.37 17.86 10.43
CA ASN A 283 -1.28 18.66 9.84
C ASN A 283 -1.81 19.74 8.89
N LEU A 284 -2.85 19.42 8.11
CA LEU A 284 -3.52 20.35 7.22
C LEU A 284 -4.16 21.49 8.02
N LEU A 285 -4.91 21.17 9.07
CA LEU A 285 -5.57 22.15 9.94
C LEU A 285 -4.59 22.91 10.81
N PHE A 286 -3.51 22.28 11.26
CA PHE A 286 -2.45 22.95 12.01
C PHE A 286 -1.71 23.95 11.11
N ALA A 287 -1.42 23.60 9.85
CA ALA A 287 -0.86 24.54 8.89
C ALA A 287 -1.81 25.72 8.61
N ALA A 288 -3.12 25.46 8.56
CA ALA A 288 -4.14 26.50 8.47
C ALA A 288 -4.20 27.39 9.72
N TYR A 289 -4.08 26.80 10.91
CA TYR A 289 -4.05 27.50 12.20
C TYR A 289 -2.80 28.38 12.36
N THR A 290 -1.63 27.91 11.95
CA THR A 290 -0.37 28.67 12.06
C THR A 290 -0.16 29.66 10.91
N GLY A 291 -1.00 29.65 9.87
CA GLY A 291 -0.82 30.47 8.67
C GLY A 291 0.28 29.99 7.72
N ASP A 292 0.73 28.72 7.79
CA ASP A 292 1.83 28.21 6.96
C ASP A 292 1.36 27.80 5.56
N VAL A 293 1.28 28.79 4.68
CA VAL A 293 0.93 28.60 3.25
C VAL A 293 1.95 27.70 2.53
N SER A 294 3.21 27.65 2.96
CA SER A 294 4.23 26.81 2.33
C SER A 294 3.99 25.33 2.61
N ALA A 295 3.56 24.98 3.83
CA ALA A 295 3.08 23.64 4.14
C ALA A 295 1.84 23.27 3.34
N LEU A 296 0.85 24.16 3.24
CA LEU A 296 -0.37 23.93 2.46
C LEU A 296 -0.10 23.72 0.97
N ARG A 297 0.83 24.50 0.37
CA ARG A 297 1.28 24.29 -1.01
C ARG A 297 1.91 22.92 -1.23
N ARG A 298 2.74 22.46 -0.29
CA ARG A 298 3.34 21.12 -0.35
C ARG A 298 2.26 20.02 -0.26
N PHE A 299 1.27 20.20 0.61
CA PHE A 299 0.16 19.25 0.72
C PHE A 299 -0.69 19.21 -0.56
N ALA A 300 -0.98 20.35 -1.19
CA ALA A 300 -1.71 20.40 -2.47
C ALA A 300 -0.95 19.70 -3.60
N LEU A 301 0.36 19.96 -3.72
CA LEU A 301 1.21 19.33 -4.72
C LEU A 301 1.33 17.81 -4.53
N SER A 302 1.15 17.31 -3.30
CA SER A 302 1.15 15.88 -3.00
C SER A 302 -0.17 15.17 -3.33
N GLY A 303 -1.17 15.88 -3.87
CA GLY A 303 -2.49 15.31 -4.18
C GLY A 303 -3.36 15.06 -2.94
N MET A 304 -3.07 15.75 -1.83
CA MET A 304 -3.87 15.65 -0.61
C MET A 304 -5.24 16.31 -0.81
N ASP A 305 -6.30 15.62 -0.40
CA ASP A 305 -7.65 16.18 -0.38
C ASP A 305 -7.75 17.31 0.69
N MET A 306 -8.01 18.53 0.22
CA MET A 306 -8.08 19.73 1.05
C MET A 306 -9.43 19.92 1.75
N GLU A 307 -10.44 19.11 1.41
CA GLU A 307 -11.78 19.17 2.02
C GLU A 307 -11.93 18.24 3.24
N GLN A 308 -10.82 17.62 3.67
CA GLN A 308 -10.75 16.80 4.86
C GLN A 308 -11.21 17.55 6.13
N ARG A 309 -11.91 16.84 7.02
CA ARG A 309 -12.58 17.39 8.21
C ARG A 309 -12.05 16.81 9.53
N ASP A 310 -11.93 17.63 10.58
CA ASP A 310 -11.56 17.18 11.93
C ASP A 310 -12.71 16.57 12.76
N TYR A 311 -12.47 16.37 14.06
CA TYR A 311 -13.44 15.85 15.00
C TYR A 311 -14.66 16.76 15.19
N ASP A 312 -14.56 18.05 14.87
CA ASP A 312 -15.66 19.02 14.91
C ASP A 312 -16.27 19.23 13.51
N SER A 313 -15.99 18.36 12.55
CA SER A 313 -16.43 18.49 11.15
C SER A 313 -15.91 19.75 10.44
N ARG A 314 -14.87 20.40 11.00
CA ARG A 314 -14.25 21.62 10.46
C ARG A 314 -13.22 21.27 9.40
N THR A 315 -13.22 22.03 8.31
CA THR A 315 -12.22 21.98 7.23
C THR A 315 -11.09 22.97 7.49
N ALA A 316 -10.02 22.91 6.69
CA ALA A 316 -8.95 23.91 6.70
C ALA A 316 -9.48 25.34 6.56
N LEU A 317 -10.59 25.52 5.83
CA LEU A 317 -11.23 26.81 5.62
C LEU A 317 -11.91 27.36 6.89
N HIS A 318 -12.54 26.50 7.70
CA HIS A 318 -13.11 26.92 9.00
C HIS A 318 -12.02 27.45 9.92
N VAL A 319 -10.94 26.66 10.11
CA VAL A 319 -9.83 27.03 11.00
C VAL A 319 -9.11 28.29 10.52
N ALA A 320 -8.85 28.42 9.21
CA ALA A 320 -8.24 29.63 8.67
C ALA A 320 -9.15 30.87 8.83
N ALA A 321 -10.47 30.67 8.78
CA ALA A 321 -11.45 31.75 8.96
C ALA A 321 -11.60 32.18 10.42
N ALA A 322 -11.54 31.25 11.36
CA ALA A 322 -11.52 31.55 12.80
C ALA A 322 -10.25 32.28 13.25
N GLU A 323 -9.09 31.99 12.64
CA GLU A 323 -7.81 32.63 12.99
C GLU A 323 -7.54 33.91 12.18
N GLY A 324 -8.31 34.18 11.12
CA GLY A 324 -8.17 35.38 10.31
C GLY A 324 -7.03 35.36 9.27
N HIS A 325 -6.53 34.18 8.88
CA HIS A 325 -5.39 34.05 7.95
C HIS A 325 -5.80 34.24 6.49
N VAL A 326 -5.78 35.49 6.03
CA VAL A 326 -6.17 35.90 4.66
C VAL A 326 -5.44 35.11 3.56
N ASP A 327 -4.13 34.91 3.68
CA ASP A 327 -3.33 34.24 2.66
C ASP A 327 -3.65 32.74 2.53
N VAL A 328 -3.99 32.10 3.66
CA VAL A 328 -4.44 30.71 3.69
C VAL A 328 -5.82 30.57 3.05
N VAL A 329 -6.75 31.48 3.38
CA VAL A 329 -8.11 31.49 2.81
C VAL A 329 -8.06 31.68 1.30
N LYS A 330 -7.26 32.64 0.80
CA LYS A 330 -7.05 32.83 -0.65
C LYS A 330 -6.47 31.59 -1.31
N PHE A 331 -5.48 30.94 -0.69
CA PHE A 331 -4.89 29.72 -1.21
C PHE A 331 -5.92 28.57 -1.31
N LEU A 332 -6.74 28.37 -0.27
CA LEU A 332 -7.74 27.30 -0.25
C LEU A 332 -8.88 27.54 -1.26
N LEU A 333 -9.32 28.79 -1.43
CA LEU A 333 -10.39 29.15 -2.36
C LEU A 333 -9.89 29.22 -3.82
N GLU A 334 -8.85 30.00 -4.10
CA GLU A 334 -8.41 30.24 -5.48
C GLU A 334 -7.64 29.05 -6.07
N ALA A 335 -6.73 28.45 -5.30
CA ALA A 335 -5.86 27.39 -5.82
C ALA A 335 -6.43 25.98 -5.61
N CYS A 336 -7.12 25.73 -4.49
CA CYS A 336 -7.65 24.40 -4.16
C CYS A 336 -9.15 24.24 -4.48
N LYS A 337 -9.87 25.34 -4.79
CA LYS A 337 -11.32 25.35 -5.12
C LYS A 337 -12.18 24.61 -4.08
N VAL A 338 -11.84 24.78 -2.80
CA VAL A 338 -12.58 24.18 -1.68
C VAL A 338 -13.98 24.78 -1.58
N ASN A 339 -14.97 23.97 -1.23
CA ASN A 339 -16.34 24.41 -1.00
C ASN A 339 -16.40 25.50 0.11
N PRO A 340 -17.05 26.65 -0.14
CA PRO A 340 -17.21 27.72 0.85
C PRO A 340 -18.44 27.56 1.76
N PHE A 341 -19.30 26.57 1.52
CA PHE A 341 -20.51 26.28 2.30
C PHE A 341 -20.46 25.05 3.24
N PRO A 342 -19.30 24.45 3.59
CA PRO A 342 -19.30 23.31 4.50
C PRO A 342 -19.78 23.78 5.88
N LYS A 343 -20.53 22.91 6.56
CA LYS A 343 -20.95 23.16 7.94
C LYS A 343 -20.13 22.33 8.92
N ASP A 344 -19.76 22.93 10.03
CA ASP A 344 -19.14 22.26 11.17
C ASP A 344 -20.19 21.51 12.04
N ARG A 345 -19.74 20.95 13.17
CA ARG A 345 -20.57 20.26 14.16
C ARG A 345 -21.61 21.18 14.82
N TRP A 346 -21.33 22.48 14.90
CA TRP A 346 -22.23 23.48 15.47
C TRP A 346 -23.11 24.15 14.41
N ASN A 347 -23.12 23.61 13.19
CA ASN A 347 -23.89 24.10 12.05
C ASN A 347 -23.45 25.50 11.56
N ASN A 348 -22.24 25.93 11.93
CA ASN A 348 -21.59 27.14 11.48
C ASN A 348 -20.86 26.89 10.16
N THR A 349 -20.86 27.89 9.30
CA THR A 349 -20.03 27.94 8.09
C THR A 349 -18.71 28.66 8.37
N PRO A 350 -17.70 28.56 7.49
CA PRO A 350 -16.47 29.34 7.63
C PRO A 350 -16.73 30.86 7.70
N MET A 351 -17.80 31.34 7.05
CA MET A 351 -18.22 32.73 7.12
C MET A 351 -18.77 33.09 8.51
N ASP A 352 -19.55 32.19 9.12
CA ASP A 352 -20.07 32.38 10.47
C ASP A 352 -18.92 32.38 11.50
N GLU A 353 -17.91 31.52 11.33
CA GLU A 353 -16.70 31.52 12.17
C GLU A 353 -15.93 32.85 12.03
N ALA A 354 -15.69 33.33 10.79
CA ALA A 354 -15.05 34.63 10.58
C ALA A 354 -15.82 35.79 11.24
N LEU A 355 -17.15 35.75 11.20
CA LEU A 355 -17.99 36.76 11.86
C LEU A 355 -17.94 36.65 13.38
N HIS A 356 -17.96 35.43 13.92
CA HIS A 356 -17.92 35.17 15.36
C HIS A 356 -16.61 35.67 16.00
N PHE A 357 -15.48 35.51 15.31
CA PHE A 357 -14.17 35.97 15.77
C PHE A 357 -13.81 37.40 15.30
N GLY A 358 -14.66 38.05 14.50
CA GLY A 358 -14.53 39.46 14.11
C GLY A 358 -13.56 39.74 12.96
N HIS A 359 -13.25 38.73 12.13
CA HIS A 359 -12.32 38.83 11.00
C HIS A 359 -13.02 39.33 9.72
N HIS A 360 -13.22 40.65 9.64
CA HIS A 360 -13.94 41.31 8.55
C HIS A 360 -13.27 41.15 7.17
N ASP A 361 -11.94 41.08 7.13
CA ASP A 361 -11.18 40.91 5.88
C ASP A 361 -11.41 39.52 5.26
N VAL A 362 -11.45 38.48 6.09
CA VAL A 362 -11.76 37.10 5.66
C VAL A 362 -13.23 36.97 5.27
N PHE A 363 -14.13 37.61 6.02
CA PHE A 363 -15.57 37.64 5.69
C PHE A 363 -15.81 38.18 4.28
N LYS A 364 -15.16 39.30 3.92
CA LYS A 364 -15.29 39.90 2.58
C LYS A 364 -14.84 38.95 1.47
N ILE A 365 -13.72 38.26 1.66
CA ILE A 365 -13.18 37.30 0.69
C ILE A 365 -14.13 36.10 0.52
N LEU A 366 -14.64 35.56 1.64
CA LEU A 366 -15.61 34.46 1.61
C LEU A 366 -16.92 34.88 0.92
N GLN A 367 -17.39 36.11 1.15
CA GLN A 367 -18.59 36.65 0.52
C GLN A 367 -18.44 36.82 -0.99
N GLU A 368 -17.30 37.37 -1.44
CA GLU A 368 -16.99 37.52 -2.87
C GLU A 368 -16.92 36.15 -3.56
N TYR A 369 -16.31 35.15 -2.91
CA TYR A 369 -16.16 33.81 -3.48
C TYR A 369 -17.47 33.01 -3.49
N GLN A 370 -18.35 33.18 -2.49
CA GLN A 370 -19.66 32.53 -2.47
C GLN A 370 -20.56 32.96 -3.64
N VAL A 371 -20.45 34.21 -4.10
CA VAL A 371 -21.20 34.71 -5.27
C VAL A 371 -20.66 34.11 -6.58
N GLN A 372 -19.37 33.75 -6.62
CA GLN A 372 -18.69 33.22 -7.80
C GLN A 372 -18.66 31.68 -7.85
N TYR A 373 -19.00 31.01 -6.74
CA TYR A 373 -18.91 29.57 -6.63
C TYR A 373 -20.03 28.87 -7.39
N THR A 374 -19.67 28.14 -8.45
CA THR A 374 -20.53 27.17 -9.11
C THR A 374 -20.24 25.77 -8.57
N PRO A 375 -21.24 25.04 -8.03
CA PRO A 375 -21.03 23.67 -7.61
C PRO A 375 -20.66 22.81 -8.82
N SER A 376 -19.59 22.03 -8.72
CA SER A 376 -19.27 20.99 -9.71
C SER A 376 -20.37 19.92 -9.68
N GLU A 377 -21.06 19.73 -10.82
CA GLU A 377 -22.02 18.65 -11.03
C GLU A 377 -21.31 17.29 -10.95
N ASP A 378 -21.09 16.76 -9.75
CA ASP A 378 -20.71 15.37 -9.53
C ASP A 378 -20.90 15.00 -8.05
N SER A 379 -22.12 15.18 -7.52
CA SER A 379 -22.59 14.55 -6.27
C SER A 379 -24.08 14.84 -6.03
N ASN A 380 -24.97 14.24 -6.83
CA ASN A 380 -26.32 13.73 -6.45
C ASN A 380 -27.31 13.78 -7.62
N ASN A 381 -27.63 12.62 -8.22
CA ASN A 381 -29.00 12.07 -8.19
C ASN A 381 -29.09 10.75 -8.99
N GLY A 382 -29.61 9.72 -8.33
CA GLY A 382 -30.14 8.54 -9.00
C GLY A 382 -31.59 8.74 -9.46
N LYS A 383 -31.89 8.18 -10.64
CA LYS A 383 -33.21 8.02 -11.34
C LYS A 383 -33.72 9.33 -11.96
N GLU A 384 -34.08 9.46 -13.25
CA GLU A 384 -34.82 8.58 -14.17
C GLU A 384 -34.39 8.74 -15.66
N ASN A 385 -34.81 7.77 -16.47
CA ASN A 385 -34.64 7.60 -17.92
C ASN A 385 -35.03 8.81 -18.80
N ARG A 386 -34.27 9.10 -19.87
CA ARG A 386 -34.56 8.82 -21.31
C ARG A 386 -33.80 9.78 -22.25
N THR A 387 -33.04 9.18 -23.18
CA THR A 387 -32.71 9.64 -24.55
C THR A 387 -32.09 11.05 -24.70
N VAL A 388 -30.94 11.22 -25.35
CA VAL A 388 -30.80 11.17 -26.82
C VAL A 388 -29.33 10.95 -27.20
N HIS A 389 -29.11 10.01 -28.12
CA HIS A 389 -27.89 9.80 -28.90
C HIS A 389 -27.41 11.06 -29.65
N LYS A 390 -26.11 11.05 -30.01
CA LYS A 390 -25.36 11.94 -30.95
C LYS A 390 -24.56 13.01 -30.21
N ASN A 391 -23.26 13.22 -30.45
CA ASN A 391 -22.40 12.86 -31.57
C ASN A 391 -20.93 13.02 -31.15
N LEU A 392 -20.08 12.16 -31.73
CA LEU A 392 -18.71 12.34 -32.24
C LEU A 392 -17.64 12.92 -31.28
N ASP A 393 -16.59 12.16 -30.99
CA ASP A 393 -15.45 11.91 -31.89
C ASP A 393 -14.85 13.23 -32.41
N GLY A 394 -13.78 13.66 -31.75
CA GLY A 394 -13.05 14.85 -32.16
C GLY A 394 -11.99 15.29 -31.16
N LEU A 395 -11.04 14.40 -30.82
CA LEU A 395 -9.60 14.71 -30.85
C LEU A 395 -8.84 13.40 -30.62
N LEU A 396 -8.03 13.06 -31.62
CA LEU A 396 -7.06 11.98 -31.69
C LEU A 396 -6.20 11.84 -30.42
#